data_AF-A0A1F9G5A2-F1
#
_entry.id   AF-A0A1F9G5A2-F1
#
_cell.length_a   1.000
_cell.length_b   1.000
_cell.length_c   1.000
_cell.angle_alpha   90.00
_cell.angle_beta   90.00
_cell.angle_gamma   90.00
#
_symmetry.space_group_name_H-M   'P 1'
#
loop_
_entity.id
_entity.type
_entity.pdbx_description
1 polymer ?
#
loop_
_entity_poly.entity_id
_entity_poly.type
_entity_poly.pdbx_seq_one_letter_code
_entity_poly.pdbx_strand_id
1 'polypeptide(L)'
;MSALLLALVVSTSSPEAAAPRPAAAGFTARDLQGRRVRLDELRGRVVVLAFWASWCAPCLGELQALDALQRRHAADGLTVIAVAGDGPDTATRVTALARQRGWRMRVVHDVERRLFARFDPSGETPWLVVIDRRGRVVSTHAGYAPGDERALAAQLAATLGEP
;
A
#
# COMPACT_ATOMS: atom_id res chain seq x y z
N MET A 1 -26.70 -4.10 62.55
CA MET A 1 -26.65 -3.06 61.49
C MET A 1 -25.41 -3.35 60.66
N SER A 2 -25.54 -4.16 59.61
CA SER A 2 -24.41 -4.55 58.74
C SER A 2 -24.32 -3.58 57.58
N ALA A 3 -23.22 -2.83 57.50
CA ALA A 3 -22.92 -1.95 56.39
C ALA A 3 -22.23 -2.74 55.27
N LEU A 4 -22.90 -2.89 54.13
CA LEU A 4 -22.26 -3.35 52.88
C LEU A 4 -21.47 -2.18 52.27
N LEU A 5 -20.16 -2.31 52.22
CA LEU A 5 -19.29 -1.45 51.43
C LEU A 5 -19.34 -1.90 49.96
N LEU A 6 -19.97 -1.10 49.09
CA LEU A 6 -19.84 -1.26 47.64
C LEU A 6 -18.44 -0.79 47.20
N ALA A 7 -17.61 -1.73 46.77
CA ALA A 7 -16.36 -1.40 46.07
C ALA A 7 -16.68 -1.01 44.61
N LEU A 8 -16.47 0.25 44.25
CA LEU A 8 -16.46 0.68 42.85
C LEU A 8 -15.22 0.09 42.16
N VAL A 9 -15.44 -0.84 41.22
CA VAL A 9 -14.40 -1.30 40.31
C VAL A 9 -14.28 -0.25 39.21
N VAL A 10 -13.26 0.62 39.31
CA VAL A 10 -12.89 1.52 38.21
C VAL A 10 -12.18 0.68 37.16
N SER A 11 -12.91 0.31 36.09
CA SER A 11 -12.32 -0.30 34.90
C SER A 11 -11.49 0.73 34.15
N THR A 12 -10.19 0.78 34.43
CA THR A 12 -9.23 1.47 33.58
C THR A 12 -9.02 0.64 32.32
N SER A 13 -9.62 1.03 31.21
CA SER A 13 -9.31 0.47 29.89
C SER A 13 -7.89 0.86 29.50
N SER A 14 -6.96 -0.08 29.61
CA SER A 14 -5.59 0.07 29.14
C SER A 14 -5.58 0.33 27.62
N PRO A 15 -4.76 1.27 27.12
CA PRO A 15 -4.53 1.37 25.69
C PRO A 15 -3.78 0.12 25.27
N GLU A 16 -4.43 -0.73 24.48
CA GLU A 16 -3.78 -1.87 23.84
C GLU A 16 -2.68 -1.32 22.92
N ALA A 17 -1.45 -1.35 23.42
CA ALA A 17 -0.28 -0.98 22.65
C ALA A 17 -0.18 -1.95 21.48
N ALA A 18 -0.61 -1.50 20.29
CA ALA A 18 -0.51 -2.26 19.06
C ALA A 18 0.91 -2.83 18.94
N ALA A 19 1.00 -4.16 18.86
CA ALA A 19 2.28 -4.85 18.73
C ALA A 19 3.12 -4.21 17.61
N PRO A 20 4.45 -4.09 17.77
CA PRO A 20 5.31 -3.49 16.77
C PRO A 20 5.15 -4.24 15.44
N ARG A 21 4.49 -3.59 14.47
CA ARG A 21 4.35 -4.15 13.13
C ARG A 21 5.75 -4.37 12.55
N PRO A 22 6.02 -5.53 11.94
CA PRO A 22 7.32 -5.80 11.34
C PRO A 22 7.70 -4.65 10.40
N ALA A 23 8.96 -4.21 10.47
CA ALA A 23 9.48 -3.35 9.41
C ALA A 23 9.21 -4.05 8.08
N ALA A 24 8.71 -3.31 7.08
CA ALA A 24 8.61 -3.83 5.73
C ALA A 24 10.04 -4.15 5.29
N ALA A 25 10.44 -5.41 5.46
CA ALA A 25 11.82 -5.80 5.23
C ALA A 25 12.17 -5.46 3.76
N GLY A 26 13.39 -4.97 3.53
CA GLY A 26 13.75 -4.34 2.26
C GLY A 26 13.57 -5.27 1.05
N PHE A 27 13.11 -4.72 -0.08
CA PHE A 27 13.10 -5.39 -1.38
C PHE A 27 13.86 -4.56 -2.41
N THR A 28 14.32 -5.22 -3.48
CA THR A 28 14.86 -4.56 -4.67
C THR A 28 14.14 -5.11 -5.91
N ALA A 29 13.67 -4.22 -6.77
CA ALA A 29 13.02 -4.55 -8.03
C ALA A 29 13.47 -3.59 -9.14
N ARG A 30 13.03 -3.85 -10.37
CA ARG A 30 13.17 -2.90 -11.49
C ARG A 30 11.79 -2.49 -11.97
N ASP A 31 11.62 -1.20 -12.25
CA ASP A 31 10.41 -0.72 -12.90
C ASP A 31 10.45 -0.93 -14.42
N LEU A 32 9.33 -0.68 -15.09
CA LEU A 32 9.21 -0.81 -16.55
C LEU A 32 10.12 0.14 -17.36
N GLN A 33 10.76 1.11 -16.72
CA GLN A 33 11.77 1.97 -17.33
C GLN A 33 13.20 1.48 -17.04
N GLY A 34 13.35 0.31 -16.41
CA GLY A 34 14.63 -0.28 -16.02
C GLY A 34 15.26 0.34 -14.78
N ARG A 35 14.60 1.31 -14.14
CA ARG A 35 15.10 1.98 -12.94
C ARG A 35 14.97 1.06 -11.75
N ARG A 36 16.00 1.07 -10.90
CA ARG A 36 16.00 0.30 -9.66
C ARG A 36 15.02 0.91 -8.67
N VAL A 37 14.26 0.06 -7.99
CA VAL A 37 13.37 0.44 -6.89
C VAL A 37 13.79 -0.37 -5.68
N ARG A 38 14.30 0.30 -4.63
CA ARG A 38 14.67 -0.32 -3.37
C ARG A 38 13.92 0.34 -2.22
N LEU A 39 13.23 -0.45 -1.41
CA LEU A 39 12.40 0.09 -0.33
C LEU A 39 13.20 0.93 0.67
N ASP A 40 14.44 0.52 0.97
CA ASP A 40 15.32 1.25 1.89
C ASP A 40 15.68 2.66 1.38
N GLU A 41 15.72 2.85 0.06
CA GLU A 41 15.95 4.16 -0.57
C GLU A 41 14.71 5.07 -0.52
N LEU A 42 13.57 4.53 -0.08
CA LEU A 42 12.31 5.25 0.08
C LEU A 42 12.01 5.58 1.55
N ARG A 43 12.96 5.36 2.47
CA ARG A 43 12.84 5.86 3.85
C ARG A 43 12.62 7.39 3.84
N GLY A 44 11.79 7.87 4.75
CA GLY A 44 11.33 9.26 4.78
C GLY A 44 10.16 9.56 3.84
N ARG A 45 9.71 8.60 3.03
CA ARG A 45 8.52 8.71 2.17
C ARG A 45 7.42 7.79 2.66
N VAL A 46 6.17 8.17 2.41
CA VAL A 46 5.04 7.25 2.50
C VAL A 46 5.00 6.45 1.21
N VAL A 47 5.03 5.13 1.32
CA VAL A 47 5.05 4.23 0.16
C VAL A 47 3.76 3.43 0.09
N VAL A 48 3.16 3.38 -1.10
CA VAL A 48 2.02 2.49 -1.38
C VAL A 48 2.49 1.43 -2.37
N LEU A 49 2.38 0.17 -1.99
CA LEU A 49 2.51 -0.96 -2.91
C LEU A 49 1.11 -1.36 -3.34
N ALA A 50 0.82 -1.24 -4.64
CA ALA A 50 -0.48 -1.57 -5.21
C ALA A 50 -0.37 -2.82 -6.08
N PHE A 51 -0.82 -3.95 -5.56
CA PHE A 51 -0.74 -5.26 -6.20
C PHE A 51 -1.92 -5.46 -7.14
N TRP A 52 -1.63 -5.73 -8.41
CA TRP A 52 -2.62 -5.77 -9.47
C TRP A 52 -2.28 -6.77 -10.57
N ALA A 53 -3.22 -6.94 -11.50
CA ALA A 53 -3.02 -7.66 -12.75
C ALA A 53 -3.68 -6.93 -13.93
N SER A 54 -3.12 -7.07 -15.12
CA SER A 54 -3.57 -6.39 -16.35
C SER A 54 -5.02 -6.68 -16.75
N TRP A 55 -5.56 -7.81 -16.29
CA TRP A 55 -6.91 -8.29 -16.54
C TRP A 55 -7.89 -8.00 -15.37
N CYS A 56 -7.41 -7.46 -14.26
CA CYS A 56 -8.22 -7.12 -13.09
C CYS A 56 -8.89 -5.75 -13.28
N ALA A 57 -10.17 -5.74 -13.68
CA ALA A 57 -10.89 -4.50 -13.92
C ALA A 57 -11.00 -3.57 -12.69
N PRO A 58 -11.31 -4.05 -11.46
CA PRO A 58 -11.30 -3.18 -10.27
C PRO A 58 -9.94 -2.54 -9.99
N CYS A 59 -8.86 -3.29 -10.19
CA CYS A 59 -7.49 -2.79 -10.03
C CYS A 59 -7.21 -1.58 -10.93
N LEU A 60 -7.71 -1.59 -12.18
CA LEU A 60 -7.48 -0.46 -13.09
C LEU A 60 -8.16 0.83 -12.62
N GLY A 61 -9.30 0.72 -11.92
CA GLY A 61 -9.96 1.85 -11.27
C GLY A 61 -9.15 2.38 -10.09
N GLU A 62 -8.70 1.48 -9.21
CA GLU A 62 -7.85 1.81 -8.06
C GLU A 62 -6.55 2.51 -8.47
N LEU A 63 -5.88 1.98 -9.49
CA LEU A 63 -4.64 2.55 -10.02
C LEU A 63 -4.82 3.93 -10.63
N GLN A 64 -5.99 4.23 -11.21
CA GLN A 64 -6.33 5.58 -11.68
C GLN A 64 -6.43 6.57 -10.50
N ALA A 65 -7.06 6.16 -9.40
CA ALA A 65 -7.16 6.96 -8.19
C ALA A 65 -5.79 7.18 -7.51
N LEU A 66 -4.99 6.11 -7.43
CA LEU A 66 -3.63 6.16 -6.88
C LEU A 66 -2.68 7.01 -7.73
N ASP A 67 -2.77 6.97 -9.06
CA ASP A 67 -1.96 7.85 -9.92
C ASP A 67 -2.32 9.33 -9.71
N ALA A 68 -3.61 9.63 -9.52
CA ALA A 68 -4.06 10.99 -9.18
C ALA A 68 -3.51 11.44 -7.81
N LEU A 69 -3.45 10.55 -6.82
CA LEU A 69 -2.83 10.82 -5.52
C LEU A 69 -1.31 10.99 -5.64
N GLN A 70 -0.64 10.13 -6.40
CA GLN A 70 0.79 10.26 -6.71
C GLN A 70 1.10 11.62 -7.33
N ARG A 71 0.29 12.09 -8.28
CA ARG A 71 0.46 13.41 -8.90
C ARG A 71 0.37 14.55 -7.89
N ARG A 72 -0.60 14.48 -6.97
CA ARG A 72 -0.83 15.53 -5.97
C ARG A 72 0.22 15.54 -4.87
N HIS A 73 0.60 14.37 -4.35
CA HIS A 73 1.39 14.26 -3.12
C HIS A 73 2.82 13.77 -3.33
N ALA A 74 3.30 13.68 -4.59
CA ALA A 74 4.71 13.33 -4.85
C ALA A 74 5.69 14.26 -4.12
N ALA A 75 5.39 15.56 -4.09
CA ALA A 75 6.19 16.57 -3.42
C ALA A 75 6.10 16.47 -1.89
N ASP A 76 4.96 16.02 -1.37
CA ASP A 76 4.72 15.83 0.07
C ASP A 76 5.37 14.55 0.62
N GLY A 77 5.97 13.74 -0.26
CA GLY A 77 6.67 12.52 0.09
C GLY A 77 5.90 11.23 -0.20
N LEU A 78 4.82 11.26 -0.99
CA LEU A 78 4.15 10.04 -1.45
C LEU A 78 4.91 9.35 -2.59
N THR A 79 5.01 8.03 -2.53
CA THR A 79 5.50 7.19 -3.62
C THR A 79 4.64 5.95 -3.79
N VAL A 80 3.96 5.85 -4.92
CA VAL A 80 3.18 4.69 -5.33
C VAL A 80 4.03 3.81 -6.24
N ILE A 81 4.03 2.51 -5.94
CA ILE A 81 4.64 1.44 -6.75
C ILE A 81 3.53 0.45 -7.07
N ALA A 82 3.10 0.44 -8.33
CA ALA A 82 2.15 -0.56 -8.84
C ALA A 82 2.91 -1.85 -9.18
N VAL A 83 2.58 -2.95 -8.52
CA VAL A 83 3.24 -4.25 -8.65
C VAL A 83 2.33 -5.19 -9.45
N ALA A 84 2.64 -5.38 -10.73
CA ALA A 84 1.89 -6.28 -11.60
C ALA A 84 2.33 -7.73 -11.36
N GLY A 85 1.39 -8.61 -11.03
CA GLY A 85 1.63 -10.04 -10.79
C GLY A 85 1.37 -10.93 -12.01
N ASP A 86 1.27 -10.29 -13.18
CA ASP A 86 1.13 -10.91 -14.49
C ASP A 86 2.23 -11.94 -14.77
N GLY A 87 1.91 -13.00 -15.52
CA GLY A 87 2.90 -13.96 -16.00
C GLY A 87 3.82 -13.37 -17.09
N PRO A 88 4.87 -14.10 -17.50
CA PRO A 88 5.80 -13.63 -18.54
C PRO A 88 5.07 -13.36 -19.87
N ASP A 89 4.06 -14.15 -20.21
CA ASP A 89 3.30 -14.05 -21.46
C ASP A 89 2.49 -12.76 -21.59
N THR A 90 2.23 -12.05 -20.49
CA THR A 90 1.45 -10.80 -20.48
C THR A 90 2.28 -9.55 -20.16
N ALA A 91 3.62 -9.66 -20.14
CA ALA A 91 4.53 -8.54 -19.85
C ALA A 91 4.32 -7.32 -20.77
N THR A 92 4.11 -7.56 -22.08
CA THR A 92 3.85 -6.49 -23.04
C THR A 92 2.53 -5.76 -22.76
N ARG A 93 1.52 -6.47 -22.25
CA ARG A 93 0.22 -5.87 -21.88
C ARG A 93 0.35 -4.95 -20.68
N VAL A 94 1.10 -5.36 -19.65
CA VAL A 94 1.40 -4.50 -18.49
C VAL A 94 2.06 -3.20 -18.95
N THR A 95 3.07 -3.30 -19.81
CA THR A 95 3.79 -2.14 -20.35
C THR A 95 2.90 -1.25 -21.22
N ALA A 96 2.10 -1.84 -22.10
CA ALA A 96 1.17 -1.11 -22.95
C ALA A 96 0.12 -0.34 -22.12
N LEU A 97 -0.47 -0.97 -21.10
CA LEU A 97 -1.44 -0.33 -20.22
C LEU A 97 -0.84 0.84 -19.47
N ALA A 98 0.33 0.65 -18.83
CA ALA A 98 1.00 1.72 -18.10
C ALA A 98 1.29 2.94 -19.01
N ARG A 99 1.73 2.69 -20.25
CA ARG A 99 1.98 3.75 -21.25
C ARG A 99 0.70 4.42 -21.72
N GLN A 100 -0.31 3.64 -22.09
CA GLN A 100 -1.60 4.14 -22.59
C GLN A 100 -2.31 5.02 -21.55
N ARG A 101 -2.23 4.63 -20.27
CA ARG A 101 -2.83 5.39 -19.16
C ARG A 101 -1.98 6.59 -18.72
N GLY A 102 -0.73 6.67 -19.18
CA GLY A 102 0.18 7.78 -18.85
C GLY A 102 0.48 7.89 -17.36
N TRP A 103 0.48 6.77 -16.64
CA TRP A 103 0.73 6.74 -15.19
C TRP A 103 2.12 7.29 -14.84
N ARG A 104 2.19 8.14 -13.82
CA ARG A 104 3.43 8.69 -13.27
C ARG A 104 4.02 7.86 -12.14
N MET A 105 3.19 7.05 -11.48
CA MET A 105 3.66 6.08 -10.51
C MET A 105 4.61 5.05 -11.15
N ARG A 106 5.49 4.48 -10.34
CA ARG A 106 6.38 3.42 -10.81
C ARG A 106 5.58 2.14 -10.99
N VAL A 107 5.83 1.43 -12.08
CA VAL A 107 5.23 0.11 -12.32
C VAL A 107 6.33 -0.92 -12.32
N VAL A 108 6.22 -1.93 -11.46
CA VAL A 108 7.10 -3.09 -11.37
C VAL A 108 6.35 -4.30 -11.89
N HIS A 109 6.99 -5.12 -12.72
CA HIS A 109 6.44 -6.42 -13.12
C HIS A 109 7.12 -7.50 -12.27
N ASP A 110 6.36 -8.08 -11.33
CA ASP A 110 6.80 -9.13 -10.43
C ASP A 110 6.46 -10.51 -11.01
N VAL A 111 7.12 -10.86 -12.12
CA VAL A 111 6.87 -12.09 -12.90
C VAL A 111 6.98 -13.33 -12.01
N GLU A 112 7.99 -13.38 -11.14
CA GLU A 112 8.22 -14.49 -10.21
C GLU A 112 7.39 -14.40 -8.93
N ARG A 113 6.48 -13.41 -8.82
CA ARG A 113 5.57 -13.19 -7.69
C ARG A 113 6.27 -13.12 -6.31
N ARG A 114 7.51 -12.63 -6.27
CA ARG A 114 8.32 -12.55 -5.04
C ARG A 114 7.83 -11.45 -4.10
N LEU A 115 7.38 -10.32 -4.66
CA LEU A 115 6.78 -9.25 -3.87
C LEU A 115 5.38 -9.64 -3.42
N PHE A 116 4.59 -10.30 -4.29
CA PHE A 116 3.30 -10.89 -3.90
C PHE A 116 3.47 -11.83 -2.71
N ALA A 117 4.30 -12.87 -2.81
CA ALA A 117 4.50 -13.85 -1.73
C ALA A 117 4.91 -13.22 -0.37
N ARG A 118 5.49 -12.01 -0.40
CA ARG A 118 5.94 -11.29 0.78
C ARG A 118 4.88 -10.38 1.41
N PHE A 119 4.11 -9.68 0.58
CA PHE A 119 3.23 -8.59 1.00
C PHE A 119 1.74 -8.88 0.78
N ASP A 120 1.44 -9.90 -0.02
CA ASP A 120 0.12 -10.44 -0.33
C ASP A 120 0.25 -11.97 -0.52
N PRO A 121 0.47 -12.73 0.57
CA PRO A 121 0.63 -14.18 0.48
C PRO A 121 -0.64 -14.90 0.00
N SER A 122 -1.81 -14.27 0.12
CA SER A 122 -3.08 -14.78 -0.40
C SER A 122 -3.19 -14.65 -1.92
N GLY A 123 -2.42 -13.73 -2.54
CA GLY A 123 -2.41 -13.51 -3.98
C GLY A 123 -3.66 -12.79 -4.49
N GLU A 124 -4.34 -12.04 -3.63
CA GLU A 124 -5.57 -11.33 -3.95
C GLU A 124 -5.27 -10.05 -4.75
N THR A 125 -6.10 -9.74 -5.74
CA THR A 125 -6.01 -8.45 -6.43
C THR A 125 -7.40 -7.84 -6.62
N PRO A 126 -7.58 -6.55 -6.34
CA PRO A 126 -6.57 -5.60 -5.87
C PRO A 126 -6.18 -5.80 -4.39
N TRP A 127 -4.91 -5.52 -4.07
CA TRP A 127 -4.38 -5.48 -2.71
C TRP A 127 -3.44 -4.30 -2.55
N LEU A 128 -3.63 -3.50 -1.50
CA LEU A 128 -2.78 -2.35 -1.17
C LEU A 128 -2.02 -2.59 0.13
N VAL A 129 -0.75 -2.18 0.14
CA VAL A 129 0.05 -2.08 1.37
C VAL A 129 0.54 -0.65 1.50
N VAL A 130 0.22 -0.02 2.63
CA VAL A 130 0.71 1.34 2.95
C VAL A 130 1.82 1.25 3.97
N ILE A 131 2.93 1.90 3.66
CA ILE A 131 4.16 1.91 4.44
C ILE A 131 4.48 3.35 4.85
N ASP A 132 4.72 3.56 6.14
CA ASP A 132 5.05 4.89 6.69
C ASP A 132 6.47 5.34 6.35
N ARG A 133 6.80 6.59 6.73
CA ARG A 133 8.14 7.19 6.55
C ARG A 133 9.25 6.40 7.25
N ARG A 134 8.92 5.63 8.29
CA ARG A 134 9.84 4.75 9.02
C ARG A 134 9.94 3.35 8.40
N GLY A 135 9.33 3.14 7.23
CA GLY A 135 9.33 1.88 6.50
C GLY A 135 8.59 0.75 7.22
N ARG A 136 7.55 1.07 8.01
CA ARG A 136 6.68 0.08 8.65
C ARG A 136 5.38 -0.01 7.87
N VAL A 137 4.86 -1.23 7.69
CA VAL A 137 3.51 -1.40 7.16
C VAL A 137 2.53 -0.83 8.18
N VAL A 138 1.71 0.15 7.78
CA VAL A 138 0.72 0.79 8.67
C VAL A 138 -0.72 0.39 8.36
N SER A 139 -0.99 -0.11 7.17
CA SER A 139 -2.29 -0.68 6.80
C SER A 139 -2.17 -1.55 5.56
N THR A 140 -3.17 -2.41 5.36
CA THR A 140 -3.41 -3.17 4.14
C THR A 140 -4.87 -3.10 3.76
N HIS A 141 -5.19 -3.16 2.47
CA HIS A 141 -6.56 -3.11 1.94
C HIS A 141 -6.75 -4.20 0.89
N ALA A 142 -7.88 -4.90 0.95
CA ALA A 142 -8.28 -5.89 -0.03
C ALA A 142 -9.50 -5.39 -0.80
N GLY A 143 -9.48 -5.54 -2.13
CA GLY A 143 -10.58 -5.11 -2.97
C GLY A 143 -10.61 -3.60 -3.23
N TYR A 144 -11.42 -3.21 -4.21
CA TYR A 144 -11.65 -1.81 -4.56
C TYR A 144 -13.02 -1.66 -5.21
N ALA A 145 -13.80 -0.70 -4.73
CA ALA A 145 -15.04 -0.24 -5.34
C ALA A 145 -14.97 1.26 -5.64
N PRO A 146 -15.69 1.74 -6.68
CA PRO A 146 -15.84 3.18 -6.89
C PRO A 146 -16.37 3.88 -5.64
N GLY A 147 -15.71 4.95 -5.21
CA GLY A 147 -15.97 5.67 -3.97
C GLY A 147 -14.87 5.47 -2.91
N ASP A 148 -14.16 4.34 -2.94
CA ASP A 148 -13.09 4.02 -1.97
C ASP A 148 -11.90 4.99 -2.08
N GLU A 149 -11.75 5.68 -3.22
CA GLU A 149 -10.69 6.68 -3.40
C GLU A 149 -10.71 7.79 -2.35
N ARG A 150 -11.88 8.08 -1.75
CA ARG A 150 -12.01 9.08 -0.69
C ARG A 150 -11.38 8.61 0.62
N ALA A 151 -11.67 7.36 1.01
CA ALA A 151 -11.12 6.76 2.20
C ALA A 151 -9.60 6.59 2.06
N LEU A 152 -9.15 6.10 0.91
CA LEU A 152 -7.73 5.98 0.58
C LEU A 152 -7.01 7.33 0.62
N ALA A 153 -7.58 8.38 0.03
CA ALA A 153 -7.01 9.72 0.07
C ALA A 153 -6.89 10.26 1.50
N ALA A 154 -7.93 10.10 2.32
CA ALA A 154 -7.92 10.54 3.71
C ALA A 154 -6.86 9.80 4.54
N GLN A 155 -6.73 8.48 4.35
CA GLN A 155 -5.72 7.70 5.03
C GLN A 155 -4.30 8.13 4.64
N LEU A 156 -4.02 8.27 3.34
CA LEU A 156 -2.69 8.70 2.89
C LEU A 156 -2.34 10.10 3.36
N ALA A 157 -3.31 11.03 3.39
CA ALA A 157 -3.11 12.36 3.95
C ALA A 157 -2.74 12.30 5.44
N ALA A 158 -3.42 11.45 6.23
CA ALA A 158 -3.08 11.23 7.63
C ALA A 158 -1.66 10.67 7.78
N THR A 159 -1.30 9.63 7.02
CA THR A 159 0.05 9.03 7.07
C THR A 159 1.14 10.00 6.61
N LEU A 160 0.86 10.88 5.64
CA LEU A 160 1.80 11.90 5.19
C LEU A 160 2.05 12.99 6.24
N GLY A 161 1.05 13.29 7.07
CA GLY A 161 1.16 14.25 8.17
C GLY A 161 1.88 13.72 9.42
N GLU A 162 2.14 12.42 9.50
CA GLU A 162 2.94 11.86 10.57
C GLU A 162 4.43 12.25 10.44
N PRO A 163 5.10 12.59 11.56
CA PRO A 163 6.52 12.96 11.58
C PRO A 163 7.45 11.79 11.26
#